data_AF-A0A0N8PWJ0-F1
#
_entry.id   AF-A0A0N8PWJ0-F1
#
_cell.length_a   1.000
_cell.length_b   1.000
_cell.length_c   1.000
_cell.angle_alpha   90.00
_cell.angle_beta   90.00
_cell.angle_gamma   90.00
#
_symmetry.space_group_name_H-M   'P 1'
#
loop_
_entity.id
_entity.type
_entity.pdbx_description
1 polymer ?
#
loop_
_entity_poly.entity_id
_entity_poly.type
_entity_poly.pdbx_seq_one_letter_code
_entity_poly.pdbx_strand_id
1 'polypeptide(L)'
;MIKNVIEDLFELGTSRILVGNLKYIRENNRGAKTNSMIHNFWSFNYIVQRIKEVAEEYRMKVEEINEYGTSSSCPFCDTKGSRRRRVLLYCPRCNKTINADVVGALNITKKDGTIIPSPSWRDRDNGLMTQPLLLRWNEMKWDRKSGMKNQLMKTLEVRIPQASAVGVSI
;
A
#
# COMPACT_ATOMS: atom_id res chain seq x y z
N MET A 1 8.95 15.63 5.27
CA MET A 1 8.43 14.38 4.67
C MET A 1 9.56 13.46 4.22
N ILE A 2 10.34 13.80 3.17
CA ILE A 2 11.41 12.91 2.67
C ILE A 2 12.46 12.58 3.74
N LYS A 3 12.88 13.60 4.52
CA LYS A 3 13.79 13.40 5.64
C LYS A 3 13.30 12.37 6.65
N ASN A 4 12.07 12.57 7.15
CA ASN A 4 11.46 11.65 8.11
C ASN A 4 11.35 10.22 7.56
N VAL A 5 11.01 10.05 6.28
CA VAL A 5 10.95 8.72 5.65
C VAL A 5 12.32 8.06 5.64
N ILE A 6 13.39 8.80 5.34
CA ILE A 6 14.75 8.26 5.31
C ILE A 6 15.26 7.98 6.73
N GLU A 7 14.95 8.84 7.69
CA GLU A 7 15.20 8.61 9.11
C GLU A 7 14.52 7.31 9.58
N ASP A 8 13.24 7.12 9.29
CA ASP A 8 12.50 5.90 9.62
C ASP A 8 13.13 4.66 8.97
N LEU A 9 13.53 4.74 7.70
CA LEU A 9 14.19 3.62 7.00
C LEU A 9 15.56 3.30 7.57
N PHE A 10 16.31 4.32 7.99
CA PHE A 10 17.60 4.17 8.64
C PHE A 10 17.46 3.49 10.01
N GLU A 11 16.49 3.90 10.83
CA GLU A 11 16.17 3.25 12.11
C GLU A 11 15.77 1.77 11.93
N LEU A 12 15.13 1.43 10.81
CA LEU A 12 14.80 0.06 10.44
C LEU A 12 16.01 -0.77 9.94
N GLY A 13 17.20 -0.17 9.84
CA GLY A 13 18.42 -0.84 9.38
C GLY A 13 18.50 -1.03 7.87
N THR A 14 17.77 -0.22 7.10
CA THR A 14 17.77 -0.29 5.64
C THR A 14 19.11 0.26 5.10
N SER A 15 19.73 -0.45 4.17
CA SER A 15 20.99 -0.02 3.53
C SER A 15 20.82 0.38 2.06
N ARG A 16 19.79 -0.14 1.39
CA ARG A 16 19.49 0.09 -0.02
C ARG A 16 18.01 0.45 -0.19
N ILE A 17 17.74 1.49 -0.96
CA ILE A 17 16.40 1.94 -1.35
C ILE A 17 16.27 1.75 -2.86
N LEU A 18 15.21 1.05 -3.27
CA LEU A 18 14.89 0.85 -4.68
C LEU A 18 13.73 1.77 -5.05
N VAL A 19 13.91 2.55 -6.11
CA VAL A 19 12.92 3.51 -6.60
C VAL A 19 12.47 3.10 -8.00
N GLY A 20 11.17 2.98 -8.20
CA GLY A 20 10.60 2.70 -9.52
C GLY A 20 10.85 3.86 -10.49
N ASN A 21 11.49 3.60 -11.61
CA ASN A 21 11.81 4.59 -12.63
C ASN A 21 10.62 4.76 -13.57
N LEU A 22 10.01 5.95 -13.54
CA LEU A 22 8.87 6.33 -14.37
C LEU A 22 9.28 7.06 -15.67
N LYS A 23 10.50 6.83 -16.18
CA LYS A 23 10.91 7.31 -17.50
C LYS A 23 9.83 6.99 -18.56
N TYR A 24 9.61 7.93 -19.47
CA TYR A 24 8.59 7.85 -20.53
C TYR A 24 7.13 7.88 -20.05
N ILE A 25 6.85 8.13 -18.76
CA ILE A 25 5.46 8.23 -18.27
C ILE A 25 4.70 9.39 -18.92
N ARG A 26 5.42 10.48 -19.26
CA ARG A 26 4.91 11.71 -19.90
C ARG A 26 4.62 11.55 -21.38
N GLU A 27 5.26 10.58 -22.04
CA GLU A 27 5.08 10.33 -23.48
C GLU A 27 3.86 9.43 -23.76
N ASN A 28 3.36 8.75 -22.73
CA ASN A 28 2.19 7.89 -22.83
C ASN A 28 0.91 8.70 -22.68
N ASN A 29 0.07 8.69 -23.72
CA ASN A 29 -1.25 9.31 -23.64
C ASN A 29 -2.21 8.48 -22.79
N ARG A 30 -2.45 8.90 -21.54
CA ARG A 30 -3.37 8.26 -20.58
C ARG A 30 -4.65 9.05 -20.34
N GLY A 31 -5.00 9.92 -21.30
CA GLY A 31 -6.17 10.80 -21.25
C GLY A 31 -5.90 12.15 -20.59
N ALA A 32 -6.71 13.16 -20.93
CA ALA A 32 -6.48 14.57 -20.59
C ALA A 32 -6.28 14.83 -19.09
N LYS A 33 -7.11 14.22 -18.23
CA LYS A 33 -7.02 14.39 -16.77
C LYS A 33 -5.70 13.83 -16.21
N THR A 34 -5.35 12.60 -16.59
CA THR A 34 -4.13 11.93 -16.12
C THR A 34 -2.89 12.66 -16.61
N ASN A 35 -2.86 13.06 -17.87
CA ASN A 35 -1.75 13.80 -18.45
C ASN A 35 -1.60 15.16 -17.74
N SER A 36 -2.68 15.90 -17.55
CA SER A 36 -2.64 17.18 -16.80
C SER A 36 -2.06 17.01 -15.39
N MET A 37 -2.43 15.95 -14.65
CA MET A 37 -1.85 15.67 -13.35
C MET A 37 -0.35 15.36 -13.42
N ILE A 38 0.07 14.51 -14.37
CA ILE A 38 1.49 14.14 -14.56
C ILE A 38 2.33 15.36 -14.93
N HIS A 39 1.84 16.21 -15.84
CA HIS A 39 2.59 17.36 -16.35
C HIS A 39 2.63 18.53 -15.37
N ASN A 40 1.52 18.80 -14.65
CA ASN A 40 1.40 19.99 -13.81
C ASN A 40 1.74 19.77 -12.33
N PHE A 41 1.50 18.58 -11.79
CA PHE A 41 1.61 18.34 -10.34
C PHE A 41 2.71 17.35 -9.97
N TRP A 42 3.25 16.58 -10.92
CA TRP A 42 4.15 15.48 -10.61
C TRP A 42 5.59 15.72 -11.08
N SER A 43 6.38 16.35 -10.21
CA SER A 43 7.83 16.50 -10.37
C SER A 43 8.58 15.27 -9.86
N PHE A 44 8.33 14.12 -10.50
CA PHE A 44 8.93 12.84 -10.10
C PHE A 44 10.46 12.91 -9.95
N ASN A 45 11.17 13.46 -10.95
CA ASN A 45 12.63 13.58 -10.90
C ASN A 45 13.12 14.40 -9.70
N TYR A 46 12.40 15.46 -9.33
CA TYR A 46 12.75 16.27 -8.16
C TYR A 46 12.62 15.47 -6.86
N ILE A 47 11.55 14.67 -6.73
CA ILE A 47 11.34 13.81 -5.56
C ILE A 47 12.45 12.76 -5.46
N VAL A 48 12.78 12.09 -6.57
CA VAL A 48 13.85 11.08 -6.60
C VAL A 48 15.21 11.71 -6.27
N GLN A 49 15.50 12.88 -6.84
CA GLN A 49 16.73 13.62 -6.55
C GLN A 49 16.82 13.95 -5.06
N ARG A 50 15.74 14.44 -4.45
CA ARG A 50 15.73 14.77 -3.03
C ARG A 50 15.87 13.53 -2.14
N ILE A 51 15.31 12.39 -2.55
CA ILE A 51 15.53 11.11 -1.85
C ILE A 51 17.01 10.72 -1.92
N LYS A 52 17.67 10.83 -3.07
CA LYS A 52 19.10 10.51 -3.23
C LYS A 52 19.97 11.37 -2.32
N GLU A 53 19.78 12.69 -2.36
CA GLU A 53 20.55 13.64 -1.56
C GLU A 53 20.44 13.34 -0.06
N VAL A 54 19.22 13.17 0.44
CA VAL A 54 19.01 12.90 1.86
C VAL A 54 19.49 11.50 2.23
N ALA A 55 19.32 10.48 1.36
CA ALA A 55 19.77 9.12 1.66
C ALA A 55 21.29 9.01 1.70
N GLU A 56 22.00 9.81 0.90
CA GLU A 56 23.46 9.90 0.89
C GLU A 56 24.01 10.39 2.23
N GLU A 57 23.34 11.34 2.89
CA GLU A 57 23.68 11.80 4.25
C GLU A 57 23.69 10.63 5.27
N TYR A 58 22.80 9.65 5.09
CA TYR A 58 22.69 8.45 5.94
C TYR A 58 23.50 7.25 5.38
N ARG A 59 24.33 7.47 4.35
CA ARG A 59 25.13 6.43 3.66
C ARG A 59 24.28 5.28 3.09
N MET A 60 23.03 5.56 2.75
CA MET A 60 22.13 4.61 2.10
C MET A 60 22.28 4.71 0.58
N LYS A 61 22.23 3.57 -0.12
CA LYS A 61 22.28 3.55 -1.59
C LYS A 61 20.87 3.65 -2.16
N VAL A 62 20.68 4.50 -3.17
CA VAL A 62 19.41 4.65 -3.88
C VAL A 62 19.59 4.23 -5.33
N GLU A 63 18.82 3.23 -5.77
CA GLU A 63 18.91 2.67 -7.12
C GLU A 63 17.56 2.78 -7.84
N GLU A 64 17.59 3.21 -9.10
CA GLU A 64 16.40 3.33 -9.92
C GLU A 64 16.19 2.07 -10.77
N ILE A 65 15.05 1.41 -10.61
CA ILE A 65 14.70 0.18 -11.33
C ILE A 65 13.52 0.46 -12.26
N ASN A 66 13.55 -0.07 -13.48
CA ASN A 66 12.43 0.08 -14.42
C ASN A 66 11.11 -0.44 -13.83
N GLU A 67 10.13 0.45 -13.62
CA GLU A 67 8.83 0.13 -13.04
C GLU A 67 7.82 -0.42 -14.07
N TYR A 68 8.14 -0.37 -15.37
CA TYR A 68 7.21 -0.76 -16.42
C TYR A 68 6.66 -2.18 -16.21
N GLY A 69 5.33 -2.29 -16.22
CA GLY A 69 4.60 -3.56 -16.08
C GLY A 69 4.61 -4.19 -14.68
N THR A 70 5.30 -3.61 -13.69
CA THR A 70 5.47 -4.22 -12.36
C THR A 70 4.16 -4.37 -11.60
N SER A 71 3.16 -3.52 -11.80
CA SER A 71 1.86 -3.60 -11.10
C SER A 71 0.85 -4.56 -11.74
N SER A 72 1.23 -5.35 -12.74
CA SER A 72 0.31 -6.18 -13.54
C SER A 72 0.54 -7.70 -13.42
N SER A 73 1.66 -8.11 -12.83
CA SER A 73 2.03 -9.52 -12.66
C SER A 73 2.03 -9.90 -11.19
N CYS A 74 1.51 -11.08 -10.85
CA CYS A 74 1.54 -11.55 -9.48
C CYS A 74 2.99 -11.74 -9.00
N PRO A 75 3.41 -11.16 -7.85
CA PRO A 75 4.80 -11.26 -7.40
C PRO A 75 5.20 -12.69 -7.03
N PHE A 76 4.22 -13.54 -6.68
CA PHE A 76 4.44 -14.90 -6.18
C PHE A 76 4.50 -15.97 -7.28
N CYS A 77 3.71 -15.82 -8.35
CA CYS A 77 3.56 -16.86 -9.38
C CYS A 77 3.75 -16.36 -10.81
N ASP A 78 4.11 -15.08 -10.98
CA ASP A 78 4.38 -14.39 -12.25
C ASP A 78 3.23 -14.41 -13.26
N THR A 79 2.06 -14.90 -12.86
CA THR A 79 0.87 -14.92 -13.69
C THR A 79 0.31 -13.51 -13.82
N LYS A 80 -0.02 -13.09 -15.04
CA LYS A 80 -0.66 -11.80 -15.31
C LYS A 80 -1.99 -11.74 -14.58
N GLY A 81 -2.15 -10.74 -13.73
CA GLY A 81 -3.39 -10.53 -12.99
C GLY A 81 -4.42 -9.78 -13.82
N SER A 82 -5.69 -9.89 -13.44
CA SER A 82 -6.76 -9.05 -13.97
C SER A 82 -7.03 -7.89 -13.02
N ARG A 83 -7.23 -6.69 -13.58
CA ARG A 83 -7.62 -5.52 -12.76
C ARG A 83 -9.12 -5.55 -12.54
N ARG A 84 -9.55 -5.87 -11.32
CA ARG A 84 -10.98 -5.77 -10.93
C ARG A 84 -11.40 -4.32 -10.68
N ARG A 85 -10.51 -3.51 -10.11
CA ARG A 85 -10.65 -2.06 -9.86
C ARG A 85 -9.29 -1.39 -10.05
N ARG A 86 -9.23 -0.04 -10.15
CA ARG A 86 -7.96 0.68 -10.34
C ARG A 86 -6.88 0.32 -9.31
N VAL A 87 -7.28 0.02 -8.08
CA VAL A 87 -6.38 -0.20 -6.93
C VAL A 87 -6.04 -1.69 -6.71
N LEU A 88 -6.80 -2.63 -7.28
CA LEU A 88 -6.69 -4.06 -6.94
C LEU A 88 -6.36 -4.93 -8.15
N LEU A 89 -5.37 -5.81 -7.98
CA LEU A 89 -4.98 -6.86 -8.91
C LEU A 89 -5.46 -8.22 -8.39
N TYR A 90 -6.27 -8.91 -9.19
CA TYR A 90 -6.66 -10.30 -8.92
C TYR A 90 -5.73 -11.27 -9.65
N CYS A 91 -5.14 -12.21 -8.93
CA CYS A 91 -4.36 -13.30 -9.51
C CYS A 91 -5.23 -14.57 -9.60
N PRO A 92 -5.48 -15.12 -10.80
CA PRO A 92 -6.30 -16.33 -10.96
C PRO A 92 -5.60 -17.59 -10.44
N ARG A 93 -4.26 -17.67 -10.52
CA ARG A 93 -3.49 -18.84 -10.08
C ARG A 93 -3.35 -18.93 -8.56
N CYS A 94 -3.07 -17.81 -7.91
CA CYS A 94 -2.99 -17.74 -6.45
C CYS A 94 -4.36 -17.57 -5.78
N ASN A 95 -5.41 -17.29 -6.56
CA ASN A 95 -6.75 -16.95 -6.09
C ASN A 95 -6.75 -15.84 -5.00
N LYS A 96 -5.96 -14.77 -5.23
CA LYS A 96 -5.73 -13.67 -4.28
C LYS A 96 -5.94 -12.32 -4.94
N THR A 97 -6.40 -11.33 -4.16
CA THR A 97 -6.67 -9.96 -4.63
C THR A 97 -5.79 -8.95 -3.91
N ILE A 98 -4.69 -8.52 -4.52
CA ILE A 98 -3.65 -7.71 -3.88
C ILE A 98 -3.76 -6.25 -4.34
N ASN A 99 -3.37 -5.29 -3.51
CA ASN A 99 -3.21 -3.90 -3.96
C ASN A 99 -2.13 -3.80 -5.06
N ALA A 100 -2.48 -3.15 -6.18
CA ALA A 100 -1.59 -2.95 -7.31
C ALA A 100 -0.30 -2.18 -6.95
N ASP A 101 -0.36 -1.28 -5.97
CA ASP A 101 0.82 -0.54 -5.48
C ASP A 101 1.78 -1.47 -4.74
N VAL A 102 1.22 -2.35 -3.89
CA VAL A 102 2.00 -3.38 -3.17
C VAL A 102 2.60 -4.37 -4.17
N VAL A 103 1.84 -4.79 -5.17
CA VAL A 103 2.35 -5.63 -6.27
C VAL A 103 3.50 -4.93 -7.01
N GLY A 104 3.37 -3.65 -7.32
CA GLY A 104 4.42 -2.85 -7.95
C GLY A 104 5.69 -2.84 -7.13
N ALA A 105 5.60 -2.50 -5.85
CA ALA A 105 6.73 -2.47 -4.92
C ALA A 105 7.42 -3.83 -4.78
N LEU A 106 6.65 -4.91 -4.62
CA LEU A 106 7.17 -6.27 -4.55
C LEU A 106 7.86 -6.68 -5.85
N ASN A 107 7.32 -6.33 -7.01
CA ASN A 107 7.97 -6.68 -8.27
C ASN A 107 9.24 -5.85 -8.55
N ILE A 108 9.34 -4.63 -8.02
CA ILE A 108 10.59 -3.85 -8.04
C ILE A 108 11.67 -4.55 -7.22
N THR A 109 11.36 -4.98 -5.99
CA THR A 109 12.34 -5.69 -5.13
C THR A 109 12.73 -7.05 -5.72
N LYS A 110 11.78 -7.74 -6.37
CA LYS A 110 12.05 -8.98 -7.11
C LYS A 110 13.04 -8.79 -8.26
N LYS A 111 13.00 -7.66 -8.98
CA LYS A 111 13.95 -7.35 -10.06
C LYS A 111 15.38 -7.14 -9.55
N ASP A 112 15.56 -6.72 -8.31
CA ASP A 112 16.87 -6.63 -7.64
C ASP A 112 17.35 -7.99 -7.08
N GLY A 113 16.59 -9.06 -7.27
CA GLY A 113 16.92 -10.38 -6.71
C GLY A 113 16.63 -10.51 -5.21
N THR A 114 15.90 -9.55 -4.62
CA THR A 114 15.48 -9.65 -3.22
C THR A 114 14.45 -10.77 -3.07
N ILE A 115 14.70 -11.70 -2.14
CA ILE A 115 13.77 -12.78 -1.83
C ILE A 115 12.57 -12.20 -1.08
N ILE A 116 11.39 -12.29 -1.69
CA ILE A 116 10.14 -11.91 -1.06
C ILE A 116 9.58 -13.15 -0.37
N PRO A 117 9.51 -13.19 0.97
CA PRO A 117 8.89 -14.31 1.65
C PRO A 117 7.43 -14.38 1.22
N SER A 118 6.96 -15.58 0.84
CA SER A 118 5.55 -15.77 0.52
C SER A 118 4.70 -15.41 1.75
N PRO A 119 3.57 -14.70 1.57
CA PRO A 119 2.70 -14.34 2.67
C PRO A 119 2.14 -15.63 3.25
N SER A 120 2.64 -16.00 4.44
CA SER A 120 2.46 -17.35 4.96
C SER A 120 0.99 -17.69 5.20
N TRP A 121 0.15 -16.78 5.67
CA TRP A 121 -1.21 -17.17 6.07
C TRP A 121 -2.27 -16.04 6.17
N ARG A 122 -1.93 -14.78 5.88
CA ARG A 122 -2.88 -13.64 6.01
C ARG A 122 -2.85 -12.73 4.79
N ASP A 123 -3.99 -12.10 4.52
CA ASP A 123 -4.21 -11.03 3.56
C ASP A 123 -3.45 -9.74 3.93
N ARG A 124 -2.11 -9.82 4.12
CA ARG A 124 -1.25 -8.66 4.38
C ARG A 124 -1.43 -7.58 3.31
N ASP A 125 -1.62 -8.02 2.06
CA ASP A 125 -1.45 -7.18 0.88
C ASP A 125 -2.78 -6.70 0.29
N ASN A 126 -3.93 -7.09 0.88
CA ASN A 126 -5.26 -6.74 0.39
C ASN A 126 -5.88 -5.54 1.13
N GLY A 127 -5.39 -5.20 2.35
CA GLY A 127 -6.16 -4.41 3.33
C GLY A 127 -5.64 -3.02 3.74
N LEU A 128 -4.40 -2.64 3.43
CA LEU A 128 -3.79 -1.43 4.03
C LEU A 128 -4.32 -0.08 3.49
N MET A 129 -5.04 -0.06 2.37
CA MET A 129 -5.75 1.15 1.90
C MET A 129 -7.20 1.24 2.42
N THR A 130 -7.76 0.14 2.93
CA THR A 130 -9.13 0.10 3.48
C THR A 130 -9.18 0.27 5.00
N GLN A 131 -8.02 0.31 5.66
CA GLN A 131 -7.86 0.64 7.07
C GLN A 131 -6.66 1.58 7.22
N PRO A 132 -6.79 2.88 6.90
CA PRO A 132 -5.70 3.81 7.08
C PRO A 132 -5.25 3.78 8.55
N LEU A 133 -3.95 3.65 8.78
CA LEU A 133 -3.39 3.96 10.09
C LEU A 133 -3.77 5.41 10.38
N LEU A 134 -4.60 5.63 11.41
CA LEU A 134 -4.95 6.97 11.88
C LEU A 134 -3.70 7.59 12.52
N LEU A 135 -2.83 8.12 11.69
CA LEU A 135 -1.67 8.90 12.12
C LEU A 135 -2.18 10.26 12.58
N ARG A 136 -1.92 10.60 13.84
CA ARG A 136 -2.24 11.93 14.37
C ARG A 136 -1.03 12.83 14.13
N TRP A 137 -1.22 13.94 13.42
CA TRP A 137 -0.22 15.00 13.36
C TRP A 137 -0.21 15.72 14.71
N ASN A 138 0.92 15.73 15.40
CA ASN A 138 1.08 16.43 16.68
C ASN A 138 1.96 17.69 16.55
N GLU A 139 1.90 18.34 15.39
CA GLU A 139 2.64 19.57 15.05
C GLU A 139 4.15 19.38 14.83
N MET A 140 4.74 18.26 15.26
CA MET A 140 6.16 17.95 15.05
C MET A 140 6.40 16.59 14.36
N LYS A 141 5.56 15.59 14.60
CA LYS A 141 5.67 14.24 14.02
C LYS A 141 4.31 13.59 13.77
N TRP A 142 4.29 12.63 12.87
CA TRP A 142 3.15 11.72 12.68
C TRP A 142 3.23 10.64 13.76
N ASP A 143 2.26 10.64 14.67
CA ASP A 143 2.21 9.68 15.76
C ASP A 143 1.32 8.48 15.40
N ARG A 144 1.86 7.26 15.59
CA ARG A 144 1.14 5.99 15.42
C ARG A 144 0.36 5.74 16.71
N LYS A 145 -0.82 6.33 16.88
CA LYS A 145 -1.71 5.82 17.93
C LYS A 145 -2.09 4.38 17.59
N SER A 146 -1.63 3.44 18.42
CA SER A 146 -2.26 2.13 18.59
C SER A 146 -3.76 2.33 18.74
N GLY A 147 -4.53 1.45 18.08
CA GLY A 147 -5.94 1.66 17.75
C GLY A 147 -6.83 2.13 18.89
N MET A 148 -7.99 2.68 18.50
CA MET A 148 -9.13 2.89 19.37
C MET A 148 -9.13 1.86 20.50
N LYS A 149 -9.13 2.32 21.77
CA LYS A 149 -9.56 1.46 22.85
C LYS A 149 -10.93 0.95 22.41
N ASN A 150 -11.06 -0.35 22.19
CA ASN A 150 -12.35 -1.00 22.02
C ASN A 150 -13.09 -0.81 23.35
N GLN A 151 -13.65 0.38 23.57
CA GLN A 151 -14.72 0.54 24.52
C GLN A 151 -15.86 -0.24 23.88
N LEU A 152 -16.12 -1.43 24.43
CA LEU A 152 -17.32 -2.20 24.14
C LEU A 152 -18.49 -1.21 24.18
N MET A 153 -19.11 -0.96 23.03
CA MET A 153 -20.41 -0.32 22.98
C MET A 153 -21.30 -1.12 23.94
N LYS A 154 -21.72 -0.51 25.05
CA LYS A 154 -22.79 -1.08 25.86
C LYS A 154 -24.00 -1.15 24.95
N THR A 155 -24.34 -2.35 24.50
CA THR A 155 -25.63 -2.61 23.87
C THR A 155 -26.69 -2.17 24.87
N LEU A 156 -27.41 -1.10 24.55
CA LEU A 156 -28.69 -0.84 25.17
C LEU A 156 -29.55 -2.04 24.81
N GLU A 157 -29.86 -2.89 25.79
CA GLU A 157 -30.76 -4.01 25.62
C GLU A 157 -32.12 -3.46 25.17
N VAL A 158 -32.41 -3.55 23.88
CA VAL A 158 -33.77 -3.41 23.38
C VAL A 158 -34.48 -4.69 23.79
N ARG A 159 -35.13 -4.63 24.95
CA ARG A 159 -35.97 -5.71 25.48
C ARG A 159 -37.21 -5.83 24.60
N ILE A 160 -37.19 -6.74 23.64
CA ILE A 160 -38.38 -7.11 22.86
C ILE A 160 -39.31 -7.89 23.82
N PRO A 161 -40.57 -7.47 24.03
CA PRO A 161 -41.50 -8.20 24.88
C PRO A 161 -41.80 -9.57 24.27
N GLN A 162 -41.68 -10.63 25.05
CA GLN A 162 -42.07 -11.98 24.64
C GLN A 162 -43.59 -12.00 24.47
N ALA A 163 -44.07 -12.30 23.25
CA ALA A 163 -45.48 -12.57 23.01
C ALA A 163 -45.83 -13.93 23.63
N SER A 164 -46.76 -13.93 24.58
CA SER A 164 -47.28 -15.11 25.25
C SER A 164 -47.86 -16.10 24.23
N ALA A 165 -47.31 -17.30 24.18
CA ALA A 165 -47.94 -18.44 23.51
C ALA A 165 -49.23 -18.79 24.25
N VAL A 166 -50.38 -18.41 23.68
CA VAL A 166 -51.67 -19.00 24.07
C VAL A 166 -51.70 -20.40 23.49
N GLY A 167 -51.58 -21.40 24.37
CA GLY A 167 -51.75 -22.80 24.02
C GLY A 167 -53.19 -23.10 23.61
N VAL A 168 -53.33 -23.96 22.60
CA VAL A 168 -54.53 -24.76 22.39
C VAL A 168 -54.07 -26.19 22.25
N SER A 169 -54.51 -27.03 23.19
CA SER A 169 -54.37 -28.48 23.14
C SER A 169 -55.71 -29.08 22.74
N ILE A 170 -55.63 -30.11 21.88
CA ILE A 170 -56.66 -31.06 21.42
C ILE A 170 -57.64 -30.50 20.38
#